data_AF-A0A1Y3BLY6-F1
#
_entry.id   AF-A0A1Y3BLY6-F1
#
_cell.length_a   1.000
_cell.length_b   1.000
_cell.length_c   1.000
_cell.angle_alpha   90.00
_cell.angle_beta   90.00
_cell.angle_gamma   90.00
#
_symmetry.space_group_name_H-M   'P 1'
#
loop_
_entity.id
_entity.type
_entity.pdbx_description
1 polymer ?
#
loop_
_entity_poly.entity_id
_entity_poly.type
_entity_poly.pdbx_seq_one_letter_code
_entity_poly.pdbx_strand_id
1 'polypeptide(L)'
;DYDINDFQYAIDLVRFIRHNYGNYFTVVVAGYPIPHPESLDKNHDRQCLKEKVDAGADYIITQLFFRCEDYVQFVRECRMIGITVPIIPGICAINSYESNRYDPINKLYDN
;
A
#
# COMPACT_ATOMS: atom_id res chain seq x y z
N ASP A 1 -3.67 -24.47 13.89
CA ASP A 1 -2.47 -24.65 13.06
C ASP A 1 -2.77 -24.10 11.67
N TYR A 2 -2.07 -23.02 11.27
CA TYR A 2 -2.12 -22.47 9.91
C TYR A 2 -0.76 -22.72 9.26
N ASP A 3 -0.77 -23.20 8.03
CA ASP A 3 0.43 -23.48 7.23
C ASP A 3 0.92 -22.17 6.57
N ILE A 4 2.23 -22.08 6.26
CA ILE A 4 2.85 -20.94 5.57
C ILE A 4 2.19 -20.68 4.20
N ASN A 5 1.53 -21.67 3.61
CA ASN A 5 0.83 -21.57 2.33
C ASN A 5 -0.64 -21.13 2.44
N ASP A 6 -1.18 -20.93 3.64
CA ASP A 6 -2.62 -20.59 3.81
C ASP A 6 -2.95 -19.16 3.36
N PHE A 7 -1.95 -18.28 3.26
CA PHE A 7 -2.11 -16.89 2.85
C PHE A 7 -1.08 -16.53 1.77
N GLN A 8 -1.47 -16.56 0.49
CA GLN A 8 -0.59 -16.17 -0.61
C GLN A 8 -0.53 -14.66 -0.81
N TYR A 9 -1.64 -13.96 -0.55
CA TYR A 9 -1.73 -12.52 -0.73
C TYR A 9 -2.26 -11.83 0.52
N ALA A 10 -1.90 -10.55 0.69
CA ALA A 10 -2.37 -9.76 1.83
C ALA A 10 -3.92 -9.71 1.94
N ILE A 11 -4.63 -9.85 0.82
CA ILE A 11 -6.10 -9.90 0.80
C ILE A 11 -6.67 -11.09 1.57
N ASP A 12 -5.97 -12.23 1.58
CA ASP A 12 -6.43 -13.46 2.23
C ASP A 12 -6.44 -13.26 3.75
N LEU A 13 -5.43 -12.55 4.28
CA LEU A 13 -5.37 -12.17 5.68
C LEU A 13 -6.48 -11.17 6.06
N VAL A 14 -6.77 -10.19 5.21
CA VAL A 14 -7.87 -9.23 5.45
C VAL A 14 -9.20 -9.98 5.54
N ARG A 15 -9.48 -10.86 4.56
CA ARG A 15 -10.69 -11.68 4.53
C ARG A 15 -10.79 -12.57 5.76
N PHE A 16 -9.68 -13.20 6.15
CA PHE A 16 -9.62 -14.05 7.33
C PHE A 16 -9.97 -13.30 8.62
N ILE A 17 -9.37 -12.12 8.83
CA ILE A 17 -9.64 -11.30 10.01
C ILE A 17 -11.11 -10.89 10.04
N ARG A 18 -11.65 -10.44 8.90
CA ARG A 18 -13.05 -10.01 8.80
C ARG A 18 -14.03 -11.17 9.01
N HIS A 19 -13.71 -12.35 8.49
CA HIS A 19 -14.55 -13.53 8.66
C HIS A 19 -14.61 -14.01 10.11
N ASN A 20 -13.46 -14.05 10.80
CA ASN A 20 -13.38 -14.65 12.14
C ASN A 20 -13.63 -13.65 13.29
N TYR A 21 -13.33 -12.37 13.08
CA TYR A 21 -13.36 -11.35 14.14
C TYR A 21 -14.24 -10.13 13.79
N GLY A 22 -14.85 -10.09 12.61
CA GLY A 22 -15.69 -8.98 12.17
C GLY A 22 -14.96 -7.63 12.25
N ASN A 23 -15.58 -6.68 12.95
CA ASN A 23 -15.06 -5.32 13.12
C ASN A 23 -14.28 -5.11 14.43
N TYR A 24 -13.89 -6.19 15.12
CA TYR A 24 -13.15 -6.08 16.37
C TYR A 24 -11.76 -5.44 16.17
N PHE A 25 -11.08 -5.80 15.08
CA PHE A 25 -9.78 -5.22 14.72
C PHE A 25 -9.91 -4.13 13.68
N THR A 26 -9.11 -3.08 13.82
CA THR A 26 -8.84 -2.15 12.73
C THR A 26 -7.78 -2.74 11.82
N VAL A 27 -8.10 -2.89 10.54
CA VAL A 27 -7.20 -3.50 9.54
C VAL A 27 -6.68 -2.42 8.61
N VAL A 28 -5.36 -2.32 8.51
CA VAL A 28 -4.68 -1.32 7.68
C VAL A 28 -3.84 -2.03 6.63
N VAL A 29 -3.92 -1.57 5.38
CA VAL A 29 -3.18 -2.16 4.26
C VAL A 29 -2.17 -1.18 3.67
N ALA A 30 -1.06 -1.71 3.15
CA ALA A 30 -0.05 -0.91 2.48
C ALA A 30 -0.53 -0.48 1.08
N GLY A 31 -0.24 0.78 0.72
CA GLY A 31 -0.40 1.32 -0.63
C GLY A 31 0.92 1.89 -1.15
N TYR A 32 1.16 1.83 -2.46
CA TYR A 32 2.43 2.27 -3.04
C TYR A 32 2.19 3.43 -4.01
N PRO A 33 2.56 4.68 -3.67
CA PRO A 33 2.35 5.83 -4.56
C PRO A 33 3.05 5.66 -5.91
N ILE A 34 4.29 5.18 -5.87
CA ILE A 34 5.03 4.69 -7.03
C ILE A 34 4.75 3.18 -7.13
N PRO A 35 4.38 2.64 -8.31
CA PRO A 35 4.05 1.23 -8.44
C PRO A 35 5.17 0.31 -7.93
N HIS A 36 4.77 -0.81 -7.32
CA HIS A 36 5.73 -1.79 -6.83
C HIS A 36 6.53 -2.36 -8.02
N PRO A 37 7.85 -2.65 -7.88
CA PRO A 37 8.65 -3.17 -8.98
C PRO A 37 8.15 -4.51 -9.55
N GLU A 38 7.45 -5.29 -8.73
CA GLU A 38 6.85 -6.57 -9.12
C GLU A 38 5.42 -6.42 -9.64
N SER A 39 4.85 -5.20 -9.65
CA SER A 39 3.55 -4.95 -10.27
C SER A 39 3.70 -4.93 -11.79
N LEU A 40 2.79 -5.62 -12.47
CA LEU A 40 2.73 -5.64 -13.95
C LEU A 40 2.64 -4.23 -14.54
N ASP A 41 1.78 -3.41 -13.95
CA ASP A 41 1.66 -1.98 -14.24
C ASP A 41 1.00 -1.24 -13.06
N LYS A 42 0.96 0.09 -13.16
CA LYS A 42 0.35 0.95 -12.14
C LYS A 42 -1.15 0.66 -11.93
N ASN A 43 -1.90 0.40 -13.01
CA ASN A 43 -3.34 0.18 -12.90
C ASN A 43 -3.64 -1.13 -12.17
N HIS A 44 -2.85 -2.17 -12.42
CA HIS A 44 -2.92 -3.45 -11.73
C HIS A 44 -2.65 -3.27 -10.22
N ASP A 45 -1.62 -2.52 -9.84
CA ASP A 45 -1.34 -2.23 -8.42
C ASP A 45 -2.50 -1.51 -7.72
N ARG A 46 -3.13 -0.53 -8.41
CA ARG A 46 -4.31 0.18 -7.90
C ARG A 46 -5.52 -0.75 -7.75
N GLN A 47 -5.71 -1.67 -8.70
CA GLN A 47 -6.80 -2.65 -8.66
C GLN A 47 -6.62 -3.64 -7.50
N CYS A 48 -5.42 -4.19 -7.31
CA CYS A 48 -5.13 -5.06 -6.17
C CYS A 48 -5.33 -4.32 -4.83
N LEU A 49 -4.97 -3.04 -4.76
CA LEU A 49 -5.25 -2.21 -3.58
C LEU A 49 -6.77 -2.05 -3.35
N LYS A 50 -7.56 -1.81 -4.41
CA LYS A 50 -9.02 -1.74 -4.34
C LYS A 50 -9.61 -3.02 -3.78
N GLU A 51 -9.14 -4.18 -4.25
CA GLU A 51 -9.61 -5.48 -3.78
C GLU A 51 -9.31 -5.70 -2.29
N LYS A 52 -8.14 -5.25 -1.80
CA LYS A 52 -7.82 -5.29 -0.36
C LYS A 52 -8.75 -4.41 0.47
N VAL A 53 -9.12 -3.23 -0.04
CA VAL A 53 -10.08 -2.35 0.62
C VAL A 53 -11.46 -2.98 0.62
N ASP A 54 -11.90 -3.55 -0.51
CA ASP A 54 -13.21 -4.21 -0.62
C ASP A 54 -13.32 -5.46 0.25
N ALA A 55 -12.20 -6.14 0.51
CA ALA A 55 -12.13 -7.23 1.47
C ALA A 55 -12.35 -6.77 2.93
N GLY A 56 -12.30 -5.46 3.19
CA GLY A 56 -12.63 -4.86 4.49
C GLY A 56 -11.47 -4.13 5.18
N ALA A 57 -10.48 -3.62 4.46
CA ALA A 57 -9.49 -2.74 5.07
C ALA A 57 -10.12 -1.39 5.48
N ASP A 58 -9.77 -0.86 6.65
CA ASP A 58 -10.31 0.39 7.18
C ASP A 58 -9.48 1.62 6.76
N TYR A 59 -8.18 1.44 6.55
CA TYR A 59 -7.23 2.49 6.19
C TYR A 59 -6.18 1.98 5.22
N ILE A 60 -5.58 2.92 4.49
CA ILE A 60 -4.37 2.69 3.70
C ILE A 60 -3.25 3.52 4.32
N ILE A 61 -2.07 2.91 4.53
CA ILE A 61 -0.83 3.63 4.83
C ILE A 61 0.07 3.50 3.60
N THR A 62 0.59 4.63 3.10
CA THR A 62 1.45 4.59 1.92
C THR A 62 2.89 4.20 2.27
N GLN A 63 3.57 3.54 1.35
CA GLN A 63 5.02 3.49 1.33
C GLN A 63 5.60 4.91 1.24
N LEU A 64 6.83 5.07 1.72
CA LEU A 64 7.61 6.29 1.69
C LEU A 64 7.68 6.89 0.27
N PHE A 65 7.53 8.20 0.20
CA PHE A 65 7.70 9.00 -1.02
C PHE A 65 8.40 10.33 -0.68
N PHE A 66 9.07 10.92 -1.67
CA PHE A 66 9.81 12.19 -1.50
C PHE A 66 9.11 13.39 -2.12
N ARG A 67 8.25 13.16 -3.11
CA ARG A 67 7.51 14.21 -3.82
C ARG A 67 6.05 14.20 -3.43
N CYS A 68 5.55 15.35 -2.97
CA CYS A 68 4.14 15.50 -2.63
C CYS A 68 3.22 15.20 -3.82
N GLU A 69 3.67 15.48 -5.05
CA GLU A 69 2.87 15.23 -6.26
C GLU A 69 2.55 13.73 -6.43
N ASP A 70 3.49 12.84 -6.10
CA ASP A 70 3.29 11.39 -6.23
C ASP A 70 2.17 10.90 -5.30
N TYR A 71 2.13 11.40 -4.07
CA TYR A 71 1.06 11.10 -3.13
C TYR A 71 -0.29 11.69 -3.58
N VAL A 72 -0.31 12.95 -4.01
CA VAL A 72 -1.56 13.59 -4.46
C VAL A 72 -2.14 12.86 -5.68
N GLN A 73 -1.28 12.49 -6.63
CA GLN A 73 -1.68 11.74 -7.81
C GLN A 73 -2.16 10.32 -7.45
N PHE A 74 -1.47 9.64 -6.55
CA PHE A 74 -1.91 8.35 -6.00
C PHE A 74 -3.30 8.43 -5.37
N VAL A 75 -3.54 9.42 -4.51
CA VAL A 75 -4.85 9.63 -3.88
C VAL A 75 -5.93 9.86 -4.94
N ARG A 76 -5.67 10.70 -5.96
CA ARG A 76 -6.60 10.94 -7.07
C ARG A 76 -6.96 9.64 -7.79
N GLU A 77 -5.98 8.82 -8.13
CA GLU A 77 -6.17 7.54 -8.80
C GLU A 77 -6.99 6.56 -7.95
N CYS A 78 -6.69 6.47 -6.65
CA CYS A 78 -7.48 5.68 -5.70
C CYS A 78 -8.95 6.14 -5.65
N ARG A 79 -9.20 7.46 -5.66
CA ARG A 79 -10.58 7.97 -5.68
C ARG A 79 -11.30 7.66 -6.99
N MET A 80 -10.61 7.74 -8.13
CA MET A 80 -11.20 7.43 -9.45
C MET A 80 -11.71 5.98 -9.55
N ILE A 81 -11.07 5.04 -8.86
CA ILE A 81 -11.48 3.63 -8.82
C ILE A 81 -12.39 3.29 -7.64
N GLY A 82 -12.86 4.30 -6.90
CA GLY A 82 -13.86 4.13 -5.83
C GLY A 82 -13.29 3.72 -4.46
N ILE A 83 -11.99 3.85 -4.21
CA ILE A 83 -11.46 3.73 -2.84
C ILE A 83 -11.88 4.98 -2.05
N THR A 84 -12.62 4.79 -0.96
CA THR A 84 -13.12 5.90 -0.11
C THR A 84 -12.50 5.93 1.28
N VAL A 85 -11.81 4.87 1.69
CA VAL A 85 -11.14 4.80 3.00
C VAL A 85 -10.04 5.87 3.12
N PRO A 86 -9.70 6.31 4.36
CA PRO A 86 -8.64 7.29 4.55
C PRO A 86 -7.27 6.74 4.14
N ILE A 87 -6.46 7.60 3.52
CA ILE A 87 -5.12 7.26 3.00
C ILE A 87 -4.10 8.11 3.75
N ILE A 88 -3.28 7.48 4.58
CA ILE A 88 -2.31 8.13 5.45
C ILE A 88 -0.93 8.14 4.77
N PRO A 89 -0.28 9.30 4.60
CA PRO A 89 1.03 9.37 3.96
C PRO A 89 2.13 8.82 4.87
N GLY A 90 2.92 7.87 4.37
CA GLY A 90 4.19 7.48 4.96
C GLY A 90 5.28 8.48 4.57
N ILE A 91 5.79 9.25 5.52
CA ILE A 91 6.82 10.27 5.29
C ILE A 91 8.13 9.83 5.94
N CYS A 92 9.23 9.89 5.18
CA CYS A 92 10.58 9.67 5.71
C CYS A 92 11.31 11.01 5.76
N ALA A 93 11.60 11.51 6.97
CA ALA A 93 12.43 12.68 7.14
C ALA A 93 13.92 12.29 6.97
N ILE A 94 14.51 12.63 5.81
CA ILE A 94 15.96 12.49 5.61
C ILE A 94 16.66 13.50 6.52
N ASN A 95 17.38 13.00 7.52
CA ASN A 95 18.10 13.82 8.51
C ASN A 95 19.63 13.85 8.29
N SER A 96 20.16 13.15 7.30
CA SER A 96 21.59 13.13 6.97
C SER A 96 21.86 12.68 5.53
N TYR A 97 23.02 13.04 4.97
CA TYR A 97 23.45 12.57 3.65
C TYR A 97 23.65 11.05 3.58
N GLU A 98 23.96 10.39 4.70
CA GLU A 98 24.09 8.92 4.74
C GLU A 98 22.74 8.21 4.68
N SER A 99 21.67 8.84 5.18
CA SER A 99 20.30 8.35 5.09
C SER A 99 19.81 8.25 3.64
N ASN A 100 20.48 8.94 2.70
CA ASN A 100 20.19 8.86 1.26
C ASN A 100 20.48 7.47 0.66
N ARG A 101 21.24 6.60 1.35
CA ARG A 101 21.44 5.19 0.93
C ARG A 101 20.19 4.33 1.05
N TYR A 102 19.24 4.75 1.89
CA TYR A 102 17.94 4.07 2.05
C TYR A 102 16.90 4.59 1.08
N ASP A 103 17.25 5.52 0.18
CA ASP A 103 16.34 5.97 -0.86
C ASP A 103 16.08 4.81 -1.85
N PRO A 104 14.88 4.17 -1.81
CA PRO A 104 14.54 3.14 -2.80
C PRO A 104 14.41 3.74 -4.20
N ILE A 105 14.27 5.07 -4.34
CA ILE A 105 14.15 5.77 -5.61
C ILE A 105 15.49 5.81 -6.35
N ASN A 106 16.61 6.11 -5.71
CA ASN A 106 17.92 6.07 -6.39
C ASN A 106 18.20 4.69 -7.04
N LYS A 107 17.79 3.58 -6.40
CA LYS A 107 17.92 2.24 -6.99
C LYS A 107 16.97 1.94 -8.15
N LEU A 108 15.84 2.64 -8.25
CA LEU A 108 14.84 2.45 -9.31
C LEU A 108 15.14 3.27 -10.56
N TYR A 109 15.94 4.34 -10.45
CA TYR A 109 16.31 5.23 -11.56
C TYR A 109 17.77 5.08 -12.04
N ASP A 110 18.60 4.28 -11.34
CA ASP A 110 19.98 3.95 -11.74
C ASP A 110 20.10 2.74 -12.73
N ASN A 111 19.02 2.34 -13.40
CA ASN A 111 19.05 1.35 -14.50
C ASN A 111 18.44 1.91 -15.79
#